data_AF-A0A7S7AVV0-F1
#
_entry.id   AF-A0A7S7AVV0-F1
#
_cell.length_a   1.000
_cell.length_b   1.000
_cell.length_c   1.000
_cell.angle_alpha   90.00
_cell.angle_beta   90.00
_cell.angle_gamma   90.00
#
_symmetry.space_group_name_H-M   'P 1'
#
loop_
_entity.id
_entity.type
_entity.pdbx_description
1 polymer ?
#
loop_
_entity_poly.entity_id
_entity_poly.type
_entity_poly.pdbx_seq_one_letter_code
_entity_poly.pdbx_strand_id
1 'polypeptide(L)'
;MNKIKIITRLNQREMTAREYISYCKNLLRNIKAVFPEMYLSILDDNDVAYFFKNDLSDFGEENLYKIIMEDKEIVYYNPDKNNEDLTVDSKTWSPFSSLFFLKEKREADKYSVSDISIDISQGSNDINDKIAVAIIKFSDNFTKRLNNSILEKIIYCLEKTGDLKFAVAISDNFRSEVKIKGQNLWIGYLTYFAHKDISRLFKDFKGIEVTETELGTLISLSNKFYLSEETVRKALAIRDILAEKGLMNL
;
A
#
# COMPACT_ATOMS: atom_id res chain seq x y z
N MET A 1 4.82 15.46 -14.54
CA MET A 1 3.95 15.75 -13.37
C MET A 1 4.49 14.96 -12.19
N ASN A 2 4.49 15.52 -10.97
CA ASN A 2 5.05 14.85 -9.81
C ASN A 2 4.08 13.74 -9.36
N LYS A 3 4.45 12.46 -9.52
CA LYS A 3 3.54 11.34 -9.30
C LYS A 3 3.43 11.04 -7.82
N ILE A 4 2.22 11.19 -7.28
CA ILE A 4 1.90 10.81 -5.90
C ILE A 4 1.78 9.29 -5.85
N LYS A 5 2.24 8.70 -4.76
CA LYS A 5 2.05 7.29 -4.43
C LYS A 5 1.81 7.15 -2.92
N ILE A 6 1.11 6.09 -2.53
CA ILE A 6 1.05 5.67 -1.13
C ILE A 6 2.06 4.54 -0.96
N ILE A 7 2.92 4.67 0.05
CA ILE A 7 3.87 3.62 0.47
C ILE A 7 3.55 3.27 1.92
N THR A 8 3.52 1.99 2.24
CA THR A 8 3.25 1.53 3.61
C THR A 8 4.42 0.79 4.25
N ARG A 9 4.30 0.61 5.58
CA ARG A 9 4.91 -0.47 6.34
C ARG A 9 3.79 -1.25 7.02
N LEU A 10 3.82 -2.56 6.87
CA LEU A 10 2.86 -3.47 7.45
C LEU A 10 3.54 -4.34 8.52
N ASN A 11 2.78 -4.82 9.50
CA ASN A 11 3.19 -5.96 10.32
C ASN A 11 3.39 -7.18 9.41
N GLN A 12 4.59 -7.75 9.42
CA GLN A 12 4.83 -9.03 8.76
C GLN A 12 4.06 -10.13 9.50
N ARG A 13 3.40 -11.01 8.77
CA ARG A 13 2.81 -12.23 9.31
C ARG A 13 3.33 -13.42 8.53
N GLU A 14 3.44 -14.55 9.21
CA GLU A 14 3.48 -15.83 8.51
C GLU A 14 2.09 -16.11 7.93
N MET A 15 2.04 -16.47 6.65
CA MET A 15 0.81 -16.79 5.94
C MET A 15 1.05 -17.97 5.02
N THR A 16 0.01 -18.77 4.85
CA THR A 16 -0.18 -19.63 3.67
C THR A 16 -0.60 -18.79 2.45
N ALA A 17 -0.47 -19.34 1.25
CA ALA A 17 -0.98 -18.71 0.03
C ALA A 17 -2.50 -18.41 0.13
N ARG A 18 -3.29 -19.30 0.74
CA ARG A 18 -4.73 -19.13 0.98
C ARG A 18 -5.02 -17.91 1.86
N GLU A 19 -4.27 -17.74 2.94
CA GLU A 19 -4.41 -16.61 3.86
C GLU A 19 -3.98 -15.30 3.18
N TYR A 20 -2.90 -15.33 2.41
CA TYR A 20 -2.45 -14.18 1.61
C TYR A 20 -3.49 -13.77 0.56
N ILE A 21 -4.06 -14.71 -0.20
CA ILE A 21 -5.15 -14.45 -1.15
C ILE A 21 -6.35 -13.81 -0.42
N SER A 22 -6.72 -14.36 0.73
CA SER A 22 -7.83 -13.83 1.53
C SER A 22 -7.55 -12.40 2.03
N TYR A 23 -6.31 -12.13 2.44
CA TYR A 23 -5.84 -10.81 2.82
C TYR A 23 -5.97 -9.81 1.65
N CYS A 24 -5.42 -10.15 0.47
CA CYS A 24 -5.53 -9.32 -0.73
C CYS A 24 -6.99 -9.09 -1.12
N LYS A 25 -7.83 -10.13 -1.12
CA LYS A 25 -9.25 -10.05 -1.46
C LYS A 25 -9.99 -9.05 -0.58
N ASN A 26 -9.75 -9.08 0.73
CA ASN A 26 -10.38 -8.17 1.67
C ASN A 26 -9.91 -6.71 1.49
N LEU A 27 -8.61 -6.50 1.30
CA LEU A 27 -8.06 -5.16 1.03
C LEU A 27 -8.62 -4.60 -0.28
N LEU A 28 -8.59 -5.39 -1.37
CA LEU A 28 -9.07 -4.98 -2.68
C LEU A 28 -10.59 -4.73 -2.68
N ARG A 29 -11.37 -5.51 -1.93
CA ARG A 29 -12.81 -5.25 -1.73
C ARG A 29 -13.04 -3.89 -1.10
N ASN A 30 -12.28 -3.55 -0.05
CA ASN A 30 -12.38 -2.25 0.61
C ASN A 30 -11.98 -1.10 -0.32
N ILE A 31 -10.88 -1.24 -1.06
CA ILE A 31 -10.44 -0.22 -2.02
C ILE A 31 -11.45 -0.09 -3.18
N LYS A 32 -11.99 -1.19 -3.71
CA LYS A 32 -13.02 -1.16 -4.76
C LYS A 32 -14.31 -0.51 -4.27
N ALA A 33 -14.65 -0.58 -2.98
CA ALA A 33 -15.79 0.17 -2.44
C ALA A 33 -15.58 1.70 -2.49
N VAL A 34 -14.33 2.18 -2.53
CA VAL A 34 -14.01 3.60 -2.80
C VAL A 34 -14.20 3.94 -4.29
N PHE A 35 -14.05 2.96 -5.17
CA PHE A 35 -14.11 3.10 -6.63
C PHE A 35 -15.03 2.02 -7.26
N PRO A 36 -16.34 2.03 -6.96
CA PRO A 36 -17.24 0.92 -7.30
C PRO A 36 -17.28 0.63 -8.81
N GLU A 37 -17.22 1.68 -9.63
CA GLU A 37 -17.28 1.64 -11.09
C GLU A 37 -15.99 1.14 -11.77
N MET A 38 -14.88 1.01 -11.02
CA MET A 38 -13.61 0.55 -11.60
C MET A 38 -13.54 -0.98 -11.67
N TYR A 39 -12.95 -1.48 -12.74
CA TYR A 39 -12.68 -2.90 -12.95
C TYR A 39 -11.36 -3.30 -12.30
N LEU A 40 -11.37 -4.41 -11.55
CA LEU A 40 -10.17 -5.01 -10.98
C LEU A 40 -9.57 -5.99 -11.99
N SER A 41 -8.27 -5.85 -12.26
CA SER A 41 -7.52 -6.74 -13.14
C SER A 41 -6.12 -7.01 -12.65
N ILE A 42 -5.51 -8.03 -13.24
CA ILE A 42 -4.06 -8.32 -13.25
C ILE A 42 -3.59 -8.40 -14.69
N LEU A 43 -2.28 -8.46 -14.90
CA LEU A 43 -1.70 -8.89 -16.17
C LEU A 43 -1.31 -10.36 -16.05
N ASP A 44 -1.58 -11.15 -17.09
CA ASP A 44 -1.02 -12.49 -17.21
C ASP A 44 0.42 -12.44 -17.80
N ASP A 45 1.04 -13.60 -17.96
CA ASP A 45 2.41 -13.75 -18.48
C ASP A 45 2.60 -13.18 -19.91
N ASN A 46 1.51 -12.91 -20.64
CA ASN A 46 1.53 -12.34 -21.98
C ASN A 46 1.17 -10.83 -21.98
N ASP A 47 1.18 -10.19 -20.81
CA ASP A 47 0.72 -8.82 -20.58
C ASP A 47 -0.76 -8.60 -20.96
N VAL A 48 -1.59 -9.65 -20.96
CA VAL A 48 -3.02 -9.54 -21.24
C VAL A 48 -3.79 -9.34 -19.94
N ALA A 49 -4.69 -8.36 -19.93
CA ALA A 49 -5.47 -8.06 -18.74
C ALA A 49 -6.52 -9.15 -18.46
N TYR A 50 -6.38 -9.83 -17.32
CA TYR A 50 -7.44 -10.67 -16.76
C TYR A 50 -8.27 -9.84 -15.79
N PHE A 51 -9.58 -9.76 -16.03
CA PHE A 51 -10.51 -9.01 -15.20
C PHE A 51 -11.29 -9.94 -14.28
N PHE A 52 -11.18 -9.72 -12.98
CA PHE A 52 -11.98 -10.43 -11.98
C PHE A 52 -13.46 -10.00 -12.05
N LYS A 53 -14.34 -10.87 -11.59
CA LYS A 53 -15.76 -10.55 -11.38
C LYS A 53 -15.90 -9.47 -10.31
N ASN A 54 -16.95 -8.65 -10.44
CA ASN A 54 -17.18 -7.53 -9.52
C ASN A 54 -17.41 -7.95 -8.06
N ASP A 55 -17.99 -9.14 -7.84
CA ASP A 55 -18.21 -9.74 -6.51
C ASP A 55 -16.95 -10.46 -5.98
N LEU A 56 -15.89 -10.55 -6.77
CA LEU A 56 -14.67 -11.28 -6.51
C LEU A 56 -14.91 -12.79 -6.28
N SER A 57 -15.95 -13.37 -6.88
CA SER A 57 -16.24 -14.79 -6.75
C SER A 57 -15.16 -15.68 -7.37
N ASP A 58 -14.41 -15.13 -8.32
CA ASP A 58 -13.28 -15.75 -9.03
C ASP A 58 -11.91 -15.34 -8.45
N PHE A 59 -11.90 -14.68 -7.28
CA PHE A 59 -10.68 -14.35 -6.55
C PHE A 59 -10.43 -15.43 -5.49
N GLY A 60 -9.74 -16.50 -5.90
CA GLY A 60 -9.57 -17.71 -5.10
C GLY A 60 -8.52 -18.67 -5.66
N GLU A 61 -8.58 -19.90 -5.18
CA GLU A 61 -7.68 -21.02 -5.50
C GLU A 61 -7.59 -21.29 -7.01
N GLU A 62 -8.72 -21.20 -7.72
CA GLU A 62 -8.82 -21.38 -9.17
C GLU A 62 -7.97 -20.39 -9.98
N ASN A 63 -7.61 -19.26 -9.37
CA ASN A 63 -6.79 -18.21 -9.96
C ASN A 63 -5.53 -17.94 -9.12
N LEU A 64 -5.03 -18.93 -8.38
CA LEU A 64 -3.85 -18.84 -7.52
C LEU A 64 -2.63 -18.23 -8.24
N TYR A 65 -2.20 -18.83 -9.35
CA TYR A 65 -1.06 -18.38 -10.16
C TYR A 65 -1.27 -17.04 -10.87
N LYS A 66 -2.52 -16.57 -10.91
CA LYS A 66 -2.88 -15.25 -11.41
C LYS A 66 -2.74 -14.20 -10.31
N ILE A 67 -3.14 -14.56 -9.10
CA ILE A 67 -3.13 -13.65 -7.95
C ILE A 67 -1.71 -13.50 -7.40
N ILE A 68 -0.98 -14.60 -7.22
CA ILE A 68 0.38 -14.61 -6.68
C ILE A 68 1.37 -14.57 -7.84
N MET A 69 2.23 -13.56 -7.85
CA MET A 69 3.35 -13.48 -8.77
C MET A 69 4.41 -14.50 -8.35
N GLU A 70 4.53 -15.57 -9.13
CA GLU A 70 5.51 -16.61 -8.87
C GLU A 70 6.91 -16.14 -9.26
N ASP A 71 7.85 -16.31 -8.33
CA ASP A 71 9.28 -16.19 -8.60
C ASP A 71 9.87 -17.60 -8.68
N LYS A 72 10.50 -17.92 -9.81
CA LYS A 72 11.06 -19.25 -10.09
C LYS A 72 12.23 -19.61 -9.16
N GLU A 73 12.77 -18.64 -8.43
CA GLU A 73 13.81 -18.86 -7.42
C GLU A 73 13.24 -19.16 -6.02
N ILE A 74 11.91 -19.06 -5.84
CA ILE A 74 11.25 -19.38 -4.57
C ILE A 74 10.96 -20.88 -4.47
N VAL A 75 11.39 -21.47 -3.36
CA VAL A 75 10.99 -22.82 -2.95
C VAL A 75 9.81 -22.71 -1.99
N TYR A 76 8.70 -23.37 -2.31
CA TYR A 76 7.52 -23.41 -1.45
C TYR A 76 7.59 -24.56 -0.44
N TYR A 77 7.19 -24.27 0.79
CA TYR A 77 7.06 -25.25 1.86
C TYR A 77 5.62 -25.74 1.91
N ASN A 78 5.38 -26.92 1.34
CA ASN A 78 4.07 -27.55 1.27
C ASN A 78 3.88 -28.64 2.34
N PRO A 79 2.63 -29.01 2.69
CA PRO A 79 2.35 -30.17 3.53
C PRO A 79 2.90 -31.48 2.94
N ASP A 80 2.78 -31.66 1.62
CA ASP A 80 3.51 -32.69 0.89
C ASP A 80 4.92 -32.18 0.56
N LYS A 81 5.92 -32.78 1.21
CA LYS A 81 7.33 -32.36 1.09
C LYS A 81 7.95 -32.64 -0.28
N ASN A 82 7.31 -33.47 -1.10
CA ASN A 82 7.78 -33.75 -2.46
C ASN A 82 7.18 -32.80 -3.51
N ASN A 83 6.19 -32.01 -3.12
CA ASN A 83 5.59 -31.01 -3.99
C ASN A 83 6.26 -29.65 -3.73
N GLU A 84 6.97 -29.13 -4.73
CA GLU A 84 7.62 -27.82 -4.67
C GLU A 84 6.79 -26.73 -5.36
N ASP A 85 5.68 -27.09 -6.02
CA ASP A 85 4.82 -26.16 -6.73
C ASP A 85 4.02 -25.27 -5.76
N LEU A 86 3.67 -24.07 -6.22
CA LEU A 86 2.74 -23.21 -5.49
C LEU A 86 1.37 -23.89 -5.35
N THR A 87 0.95 -24.10 -4.10
CA THR A 87 -0.39 -24.54 -3.72
C THR A 87 -1.00 -23.55 -2.75
N VAL A 88 -2.31 -23.65 -2.52
CA VAL A 88 -3.01 -22.81 -1.54
C VAL A 88 -2.50 -22.96 -0.11
N ASP A 89 -1.91 -24.10 0.23
CA ASP A 89 -1.38 -24.35 1.57
C ASP A 89 0.15 -24.10 1.66
N SER A 90 0.76 -23.62 0.56
CA SER A 90 2.18 -23.25 0.53
C SER A 90 2.50 -22.15 1.52
N LYS A 91 3.67 -22.25 2.15
CA LYS A 91 4.37 -21.15 2.81
C LYS A 91 5.69 -20.88 2.07
N THR A 92 6.31 -19.73 2.31
CA THR A 92 7.59 -19.37 1.69
C THR A 92 8.43 -18.50 2.63
N TRP A 93 9.75 -18.55 2.45
CA TRP A 93 10.73 -17.72 3.15
C TRP A 93 10.72 -16.27 2.68
N SER A 94 10.25 -16.02 1.46
CA SER A 94 10.06 -14.68 0.92
C SER A 94 8.58 -14.31 1.00
N PRO A 95 8.20 -13.03 1.20
CA PRO A 95 6.79 -12.66 1.14
C PRO A 95 6.18 -13.00 -0.21
N PHE A 96 4.92 -13.45 -0.22
CA PHE A 96 4.12 -13.48 -1.44
C PHE A 96 3.97 -12.06 -2.00
N SER A 97 3.84 -11.95 -3.32
CA SER A 97 3.70 -10.67 -4.00
C SER A 97 2.58 -10.70 -5.04
N SER A 98 1.90 -9.58 -5.20
CA SER A 98 0.84 -9.40 -6.19
C SER A 98 0.78 -7.98 -6.71
N LEU A 99 0.51 -7.83 -8.00
CA LEU A 99 0.27 -6.53 -8.63
C LEU A 99 -1.11 -6.47 -9.26
N PHE A 100 -1.99 -5.68 -8.66
CA PHE A 100 -3.35 -5.46 -9.13
C PHE A 100 -3.51 -4.10 -9.78
N PHE A 101 -4.52 -3.98 -10.63
CA PHE A 101 -4.85 -2.75 -11.33
C PHE A 101 -6.34 -2.47 -11.21
N LEU A 102 -6.67 -1.21 -10.90
CA LEU A 102 -8.03 -0.68 -11.08
C LEU A 102 -8.05 0.19 -12.33
N LYS A 103 -9.05 -0.05 -13.19
CA LYS A 103 -9.24 0.65 -14.47
C LYS A 103 -10.66 1.19 -14.58
N GLU A 104 -10.84 2.40 -15.08
CA GLU A 104 -12.19 2.94 -15.39
C GLU A 104 -12.84 2.25 -16.60
N LYS A 105 -12.01 1.68 -17.48
CA LYS A 105 -12.47 0.98 -18.69
C LYS A 105 -11.95 -0.44 -18.73
N ARG A 106 -12.78 -1.35 -19.24
CA ARG A 106 -12.44 -2.75 -19.46
C ARG A 106 -11.73 -2.91 -20.80
N GLU A 107 -10.52 -2.38 -20.90
CA GLU A 107 -9.66 -2.48 -22.09
C GLU A 107 -8.59 -3.55 -21.87
N ALA A 108 -8.47 -4.49 -22.82
CA ALA A 108 -7.58 -5.65 -22.73
C ALA A 108 -6.13 -5.36 -23.18
N ASP A 109 -5.86 -4.15 -23.67
CA ASP A 109 -4.56 -3.81 -24.25
C ASP A 109 -3.52 -3.54 -23.15
N LYS A 110 -2.32 -4.12 -23.30
CA LYS A 110 -1.14 -3.90 -22.45
C LYS A 110 -0.67 -2.44 -22.43
N TYR A 111 -0.99 -1.67 -23.48
CA TYR A 111 -0.69 -0.24 -23.53
C TYR A 111 -1.70 0.62 -22.75
N SER A 112 -2.80 0.03 -22.26
CA SER A 112 -3.75 0.75 -21.41
C SER A 112 -3.15 0.97 -20.03
N VAL A 113 -2.79 2.22 -19.74
CA VAL A 113 -2.26 2.63 -18.44
C VAL A 113 -3.35 2.45 -17.38
N SER A 114 -3.11 1.62 -16.38
CA SER A 114 -4.01 1.47 -15.23
C SER A 114 -4.19 2.80 -14.50
N ASP A 115 -5.41 3.12 -14.06
CA ASP A 115 -5.67 4.32 -13.27
C ASP A 115 -5.01 4.26 -11.89
N ILE A 116 -5.05 3.07 -11.28
CA ILE A 116 -4.44 2.78 -9.99
C ILE A 116 -3.75 1.41 -10.09
N SER A 117 -2.49 1.33 -9.67
CA SER A 117 -1.79 0.06 -9.48
C SER A 117 -1.57 -0.19 -7.98
N ILE A 118 -1.83 -1.39 -7.52
CA ILE A 118 -1.75 -1.79 -6.11
C ILE A 118 -0.81 -3.00 -6.04
N ASP A 119 0.40 -2.75 -5.57
CA ASP A 119 1.42 -3.75 -5.29
C ASP A 119 1.31 -4.14 -3.81
N ILE A 120 1.21 -5.44 -3.51
CA ILE A 120 1.10 -5.98 -2.16
C ILE A 120 2.17 -7.05 -1.99
N SER A 121 2.94 -6.96 -0.91
CA SER A 121 3.92 -7.97 -0.52
C SER A 121 3.81 -8.28 0.98
N GLN A 122 3.53 -9.55 1.33
CA GLN A 122 3.22 -10.01 2.69
C GLN A 122 3.35 -11.54 2.80
N GLY A 123 3.45 -12.10 4.01
CA GLY A 123 3.23 -13.54 4.20
C GLY A 123 4.49 -14.40 4.07
N SER A 124 5.57 -14.04 4.75
CA SER A 124 6.80 -14.86 4.85
C SER A 124 6.85 -15.62 6.17
N ASN A 125 7.42 -16.82 6.16
CA ASN A 125 7.71 -17.57 7.38
C ASN A 125 9.02 -17.14 8.06
N ASP A 126 9.90 -16.42 7.36
CA ASP A 126 11.04 -15.73 7.95
C ASP A 126 10.67 -14.27 8.22
N ILE A 127 10.37 -13.98 9.49
CA ILE A 127 9.90 -12.68 9.96
C ILE A 127 11.08 -11.71 10.18
N ASN A 128 12.29 -12.25 10.36
CA ASN A 128 13.46 -11.43 10.59
C ASN A 128 13.90 -10.84 9.24
N ASP A 129 14.05 -9.51 9.18
CA ASP A 129 14.54 -8.75 8.01
C ASP A 129 13.62 -8.60 6.79
N LYS A 130 12.38 -9.12 6.80
CA LYS A 130 11.42 -8.89 5.71
C LYS A 130 10.41 -7.80 6.05
N ILE A 131 10.16 -6.92 5.08
CA ILE A 131 9.21 -5.81 5.22
C ILE A 131 7.99 -6.11 4.37
N ALA A 132 6.84 -6.35 5.01
CA ALA A 132 5.56 -6.31 4.33
C ALA A 132 5.20 -4.88 3.94
N VAL A 133 4.76 -4.72 2.70
CA VAL A 133 4.46 -3.42 2.09
C VAL A 133 3.25 -3.52 1.20
N ALA A 134 2.55 -2.41 1.07
CA ALA A 134 1.65 -2.13 -0.03
C ALA A 134 2.08 -0.81 -0.67
N ILE A 135 2.18 -0.79 -2.00
CA ILE A 135 2.50 0.42 -2.77
C ILE A 135 1.37 0.68 -3.74
N ILE A 136 0.75 1.86 -3.62
CA ILE A 136 -0.33 2.28 -4.49
C ILE A 136 0.15 3.44 -5.35
N LYS A 137 0.13 3.29 -6.67
CA LYS A 137 0.53 4.31 -7.63
C LYS A 137 -0.68 4.71 -8.47
N PHE A 138 -0.68 5.97 -8.91
CA PHE A 138 -1.77 6.54 -9.68
C PHE A 138 -1.28 6.96 -11.06
N SER A 139 -2.12 6.82 -12.08
CA SER A 139 -1.84 7.33 -13.42
C SER A 139 -1.75 8.84 -13.43
N ASP A 140 -1.13 9.41 -14.46
CA ASP A 140 -1.06 10.87 -14.63
C ASP A 140 -2.47 11.49 -14.76
N ASN A 141 -3.41 10.78 -15.39
CA ASN A 141 -4.78 11.25 -15.51
C ASN A 141 -5.53 11.14 -14.18
N PHE A 142 -5.37 10.02 -13.45
CA PHE A 142 -6.00 9.85 -12.14
C PHE A 142 -5.48 10.84 -11.11
N THR A 143 -4.17 11.17 -11.15
CA THR A 143 -3.53 12.12 -10.25
C THR A 143 -4.19 13.51 -10.27
N LYS A 144 -4.75 13.94 -11.41
CA LYS A 144 -5.47 15.23 -11.52
C LYS A 144 -6.76 15.28 -10.71
N ARG A 145 -7.32 14.11 -10.36
CA ARG A 145 -8.55 13.96 -9.56
C ARG A 145 -8.27 13.65 -8.09
N LEU A 146 -7.02 13.38 -7.72
CA LEU A 146 -6.66 13.08 -6.34
C LEU A 146 -6.93 14.28 -5.44
N ASN A 147 -7.46 13.99 -4.26
CA ASN A 147 -7.63 14.91 -3.15
C ASN A 147 -7.42 14.17 -1.82
N ASN A 148 -7.37 14.91 -0.70
CA ASN A 148 -7.13 14.32 0.62
C ASN A 148 -8.14 13.23 0.95
N SER A 149 -9.42 13.46 0.69
CA SER A 149 -10.49 12.50 0.99
C SER A 149 -10.30 11.15 0.28
N ILE A 150 -9.82 11.16 -0.97
CA ILE A 150 -9.53 9.91 -1.70
C ILE A 150 -8.36 9.16 -1.05
N LEU A 151 -7.26 9.86 -0.76
CA LEU A 151 -6.07 9.26 -0.16
C LEU A 151 -6.34 8.75 1.26
N GLU A 152 -7.09 9.51 2.06
CA GLU A 152 -7.59 9.13 3.39
C GLU A 152 -8.38 7.84 3.33
N LYS A 153 -9.37 7.75 2.44
CA LYS A 153 -10.19 6.54 2.29
C LYS A 153 -9.34 5.31 1.94
N ILE A 154 -8.34 5.47 1.08
CA ILE A 154 -7.40 4.39 0.75
C ILE A 154 -6.56 3.99 1.98
N ILE A 155 -6.03 4.97 2.73
CA ILE A 155 -5.29 4.71 3.98
C ILE A 155 -6.18 3.99 5.01
N TYR A 156 -7.45 4.36 5.14
CA TYR A 156 -8.39 3.65 6.03
C TYR A 156 -8.69 2.23 5.55
N CYS A 157 -8.70 1.99 4.23
CA CYS A 157 -8.79 0.61 3.71
C CYS A 157 -7.58 -0.24 4.11
N LEU A 158 -6.38 0.37 4.13
CA LEU A 158 -5.15 -0.25 4.59
C LEU A 158 -5.15 -0.44 6.12
N GLU A 159 -5.67 0.53 6.89
CA GLU A 159 -5.79 0.44 8.35
C GLU A 159 -6.70 -0.72 8.77
N LYS A 160 -7.81 -0.91 8.06
CA LYS A 160 -8.77 -2.01 8.31
C LYS A 160 -8.18 -3.42 8.17
N THR A 161 -6.99 -3.58 7.60
CA THR A 161 -6.32 -4.89 7.59
C THR A 161 -5.78 -5.27 8.97
N GLY A 162 -5.65 -4.28 9.88
CA GLY A 162 -5.03 -4.45 11.19
C GLY A 162 -3.50 -4.57 11.14
N ASP A 163 -2.91 -4.53 9.95
CA ASP A 163 -1.46 -4.65 9.77
C ASP A 163 -0.75 -3.35 9.51
N LEU A 164 -1.47 -2.26 9.22
CA LEU A 164 -0.84 -0.99 8.87
C LEU A 164 -0.11 -0.39 10.07
N LYS A 165 1.23 -0.31 10.02
CA LYS A 165 2.05 0.43 10.98
C LYS A 165 2.23 1.89 10.59
N PHE A 166 2.42 2.11 9.29
CA PHE A 166 2.75 3.40 8.72
C PHE A 166 2.26 3.47 7.27
N ALA A 167 1.74 4.62 6.86
CA ALA A 167 1.51 4.93 5.46
C ALA A 167 1.95 6.36 5.16
N VAL A 168 2.45 6.59 3.95
CA VAL A 168 2.76 7.94 3.50
C VAL A 168 2.30 8.13 2.06
N ALA A 169 1.49 9.17 1.84
CA ALA A 169 1.17 9.67 0.51
C ALA A 169 2.21 10.74 0.13
N ILE A 170 3.11 10.40 -0.79
CA ILE A 170 4.24 11.25 -1.15
C ILE A 170 4.57 11.13 -2.63
N SER A 171 5.24 12.14 -3.15
CA SER A 171 5.75 12.19 -4.50
C SER A 171 7.27 12.18 -4.50
N ASP A 172 7.92 11.69 -5.56
CA ASP A 172 9.39 11.55 -5.57
C ASP A 172 10.13 12.87 -5.36
N ASN A 173 9.67 13.98 -5.96
CA ASN A 173 10.28 15.28 -5.76
C ASN A 173 10.06 15.82 -4.33
N PHE A 174 8.99 15.42 -3.65
CA PHE A 174 8.80 15.84 -2.26
C PHE A 174 9.67 15.01 -1.32
N ARG A 175 9.77 13.71 -1.60
CA ARG A 175 10.64 12.79 -0.87
C ARG A 175 12.10 13.24 -0.90
N SER A 176 12.62 13.75 -2.02
CA SER A 176 14.00 14.24 -2.10
C SER A 176 14.28 15.37 -1.13
N GLU A 177 13.34 16.29 -0.93
CA GLU A 177 13.50 17.45 -0.04
C GLU A 177 13.41 17.11 1.45
N VAL A 178 12.70 16.04 1.82
CA VAL A 178 12.49 15.66 3.23
C VAL A 178 13.37 14.51 3.70
N LYS A 179 14.04 13.81 2.78
CA LYS A 179 14.88 12.64 3.07
C LYS A 179 16.15 13.04 3.81
N ILE A 180 16.44 12.31 4.89
CA ILE A 180 17.73 12.35 5.59
C ILE A 180 18.40 10.98 5.50
N LYS A 181 19.74 10.98 5.39
CA LYS A 181 20.55 9.77 5.41
C LYS A 181 20.39 9.05 6.75
N GLY A 182 20.02 7.77 6.72
CA GLY A 182 19.89 6.93 7.92
C GLY A 182 18.49 6.84 8.52
N GLN A 183 17.48 7.56 7.97
CA GLN A 183 16.08 7.38 8.37
C GLN A 183 15.29 6.57 7.32
N ASN A 184 14.42 5.69 7.82
CA ASN A 184 13.65 4.74 6.99
C ASN A 184 12.21 5.18 6.71
N LEU A 185 11.72 6.20 7.42
CA LEU A 185 10.38 6.77 7.27
C LEU A 185 10.45 8.21 6.75
N TRP A 186 9.35 8.67 6.14
CA TRP A 186 9.24 10.00 5.55
C TRP A 186 7.94 10.68 5.98
N ILE A 187 7.93 12.00 6.06
CA ILE A 187 6.69 12.77 6.19
C ILE A 187 6.28 13.22 4.80
N GLY A 188 5.10 12.79 4.35
CA GLY A 188 4.52 13.14 3.05
C GLY A 188 3.36 14.11 3.19
N TYR A 189 2.59 14.29 2.11
CA TYR A 189 1.40 15.12 2.12
C TYR A 189 0.37 14.63 3.12
N LEU A 190 0.18 13.31 3.18
CA LEU A 190 -0.52 12.61 4.24
C LEU A 190 0.41 11.57 4.84
N THR A 191 0.46 11.47 6.16
CA THR A 191 1.28 10.49 6.87
C THR A 191 0.47 9.87 8.01
N TYR A 192 0.34 8.55 7.98
CA TYR A 192 -0.33 7.76 9.00
C TYR A 192 0.69 7.05 9.87
N PHE A 193 0.40 7.00 11.17
CA PHE A 193 1.12 6.19 12.15
C PHE A 193 0.11 5.39 12.99
N ALA A 194 0.40 4.12 13.23
CA ALA A 194 -0.38 3.26 14.12
C ALA A 194 -0.12 3.56 15.61
N HIS A 195 -0.27 4.84 15.99
CA HIS A 195 -0.09 5.32 17.36
C HIS A 195 -0.98 6.55 17.59
N LYS A 196 -2.01 6.40 18.42
CA LYS A 196 -2.98 7.49 18.69
C LYS A 196 -2.37 8.66 19.43
N ASP A 197 -1.43 8.40 20.35
CA ASP A 197 -0.82 9.49 21.14
C ASP A 197 0.02 10.47 20.31
N ILE A 198 0.38 10.15 19.06
CA ILE A 198 1.05 11.09 18.16
C ILE A 198 0.20 12.34 17.94
N SER A 199 -1.13 12.22 17.96
CA SER A 199 -2.04 13.35 17.82
C SER A 199 -1.77 14.45 18.87
N ARG A 200 -1.34 14.06 20.07
CA ARG A 200 -1.07 14.97 21.19
C ARG A 200 0.16 15.85 20.96
N LEU A 201 1.13 15.38 20.19
CA LEU A 201 2.36 16.13 19.87
C LEU A 201 2.08 17.34 18.98
N PHE A 202 0.95 17.33 18.26
CA PHE A 202 0.67 18.29 17.20
C PHE A 202 -0.63 19.09 17.41
N LYS A 203 -1.24 19.03 18.60
CA LYS A 203 -2.49 19.76 18.91
C LYS A 203 -2.43 21.25 18.63
N ASP A 204 -1.28 21.88 18.89
CA ASP A 204 -1.07 23.32 18.71
C ASP A 204 -0.30 23.65 17.42
N PHE A 205 0.00 22.65 16.59
CA PHE A 205 0.78 22.84 15.37
C PHE A 205 -0.11 23.48 14.29
N LYS A 206 0.17 24.74 13.96
CA LYS A 206 -0.64 25.49 12.99
C LYS A 206 -0.41 25.04 11.56
N GLY A 207 -1.50 24.99 10.79
CA GLY A 207 -1.46 24.81 9.34
C GLY A 207 -1.30 23.36 8.88
N ILE A 208 -1.54 22.40 9.77
CA ILE A 208 -1.72 20.98 9.44
C ILE A 208 -3.05 20.51 10.00
N GLU A 209 -3.57 19.41 9.48
CA GLU A 209 -4.72 18.70 10.03
C GLU A 209 -4.23 17.39 10.66
N VAL A 210 -4.75 17.08 11.84
CA VAL A 210 -4.38 15.87 12.59
C VAL A 210 -5.66 15.17 13.01
N THR A 211 -5.84 13.97 12.48
CA THR A 211 -7.05 13.17 12.67
C THR A 211 -6.68 11.90 13.41
N GLU A 212 -7.27 11.69 14.59
CA GLU A 212 -7.19 10.41 15.28
C GLU A 212 -8.13 9.42 14.58
N THR A 213 -7.60 8.26 14.20
CA THR A 213 -8.32 7.21 13.47
C THR A 213 -8.69 6.07 14.41
N GLU A 214 -9.25 4.99 13.86
CA GLU A 214 -9.62 3.82 14.67
C GLU A 214 -8.40 3.19 15.35
N LEU A 215 -7.26 3.09 14.65
CA LEU A 215 -6.05 2.42 15.12
C LEU A 215 -4.82 3.34 15.23
N GLY A 216 -4.91 4.61 14.84
CA GLY A 216 -3.73 5.48 14.76
C GLY A 216 -4.01 6.98 14.65
N THR A 217 -3.05 7.68 14.05
CA THR A 217 -3.09 9.12 13.79
C THR A 217 -2.73 9.36 12.34
N LEU A 218 -3.54 10.16 11.64
CA LEU A 218 -3.26 10.67 10.31
C LEU A 218 -2.93 12.16 10.37
N ILE A 219 -1.81 12.55 9.77
CA ILE A 219 -1.38 13.94 9.66
C ILE A 219 -1.45 14.35 8.18
N SER A 220 -2.13 15.46 7.90
CA SER A 220 -2.22 16.07 6.57
C SER A 220 -1.59 17.46 6.56
N LEU A 221 -0.66 17.70 5.64
CA LEU A 221 0.10 18.95 5.57
C LEU A 221 -0.68 20.09 4.90
N SER A 222 -1.57 19.76 3.96
CA SER A 222 -2.44 20.70 3.27
C SER A 222 -3.47 19.97 2.40
N ASN A 223 -4.43 20.72 1.83
CA ASN A 223 -5.42 20.20 0.89
C ASN A 223 -4.92 20.08 -0.57
N LYS A 224 -3.64 20.40 -0.82
CA LYS A 224 -3.07 20.42 -2.17
C LYS A 224 -1.75 19.66 -2.20
N PHE A 225 -1.51 18.96 -3.31
CA PHE A 225 -0.34 18.08 -3.48
C PHE A 225 0.72 18.67 -4.40
N TYR A 226 1.14 19.89 -4.13
CA TYR A 226 2.27 20.50 -4.83
C TYR A 226 3.42 20.75 -3.86
N LEU A 227 4.63 20.62 -4.40
CA LEU A 227 5.84 20.94 -3.69
C LEU A 227 5.90 22.46 -3.47
N SER A 228 6.01 22.87 -2.21
CA SER A 228 6.26 24.26 -1.82
C SER A 228 7.16 24.33 -0.59
N GLU A 229 7.88 25.44 -0.43
CA GLU A 229 8.71 25.69 0.76
C GLU A 229 7.93 25.51 2.06
N GLU A 230 6.67 25.97 2.09
CA GLU A 230 5.80 25.82 3.26
C GLU A 230 5.54 24.34 3.58
N THR A 231 5.18 23.53 2.58
CA THR A 231 4.93 22.09 2.77
C THR A 231 6.19 21.34 3.20
N VAL A 232 7.36 21.69 2.64
CA VAL A 232 8.65 21.11 3.05
C VAL A 232 8.96 21.49 4.49
N ARG A 233 8.87 22.78 4.85
CA ARG A 233 9.12 23.24 6.23
C ARG A 233 8.23 22.54 7.25
N LYS A 234 6.93 22.37 6.96
CA LYS A 234 6.00 21.64 7.84
C LYS A 234 6.42 20.18 8.01
N ALA A 235 6.72 19.49 6.91
CA ALA A 235 7.15 18.09 6.93
C ALA A 235 8.44 17.88 7.74
N LEU A 236 9.43 18.76 7.56
CA LEU A 236 10.69 18.74 8.31
C LEU A 236 10.43 18.96 9.81
N ALA A 237 9.61 19.95 10.18
CA ALA A 237 9.29 20.22 11.58
C ALA A 237 8.56 19.05 12.26
N ILE A 238 7.58 18.43 11.59
CA ILE A 238 6.89 17.23 12.10
C ILE A 238 7.88 16.09 12.29
N ARG A 239 8.73 15.85 11.29
CA ARG A 239 9.76 14.81 11.34
C ARG A 239 10.68 15.02 12.54
N ASP A 240 11.17 16.25 12.74
CA ASP A 240 12.13 16.54 13.80
C ASP A 240 11.52 16.28 15.19
N ILE A 241 10.26 16.69 15.40
CA ILE A 241 9.49 16.39 16.62
C ILE A 241 9.35 14.87 16.82
N LEU A 242 9.00 14.12 15.77
CA LEU A 242 8.86 12.65 15.86
C LEU A 242 10.21 11.95 16.10
N ALA A 243 11.28 12.43 15.49
CA ALA A 243 12.62 11.89 15.62
C ALA A 243 13.17 12.09 17.04
N GLU A 244 12.95 13.25 17.66
CA GLU A 244 13.29 13.51 19.06
C GLU A 244 12.58 12.55 20.04
N LYS A 245 11.41 12.03 19.65
CA LYS A 245 10.64 11.04 20.42
C LYS A 245 10.93 9.59 20.04
N GLY A 246 11.86 9.35 19.10
CA GLY A 246 12.20 8.01 18.63
C GLY A 246 11.13 7.35 17.74
N LEU A 247 10.14 8.11 17.26
CA LEU A 247 8.98 7.60 16.51
C LEU A 247 9.24 7.46 15.00
N MET A 248 10.45 7.79 14.53
CA MET A 248 10.84 7.71 13.11
C MET A 248 11.57 6.40 12.73
N ASN A 249 11.62 5.42 13.64
CA ASN A 249 12.37 4.16 13.47
C ASN A 249 11.47 2.89 13.51
N LEU A 250 10.19 3.00 13.16
CA LEU A 250 9.24 1.87 13.17
C LEU A 250 9.61 0.71 12.23
#